data_AF-A0A7C8AFM4-F1
#
_entry.id   AF-A0A7C8AFM4-F1
#
_cell.length_a   1.000
_cell.length_b   1.000
_cell.length_c   1.000
_cell.angle_alpha   90.00
_cell.angle_beta   90.00
_cell.angle_gamma   90.00
#
_symmetry.space_group_name_H-M   'P 1'
#
loop_
_entity.id
_entity.type
_entity.pdbx_description
1 polymer ?
#
loop_
_entity_poly.entity_id
_entity_poly.type
_entity_poly.pdbx_seq_one_letter_code
_entity_poly.pdbx_strand_id
1 'polypeptide(L)' 'MAEQKTETGIRDLREKLWGARDVAVLTGAGISAESGVPTFRGEGGLWKQFRAVDLATPEAFSRDPKLVWEFYN' A
#
# COMPACT_ATOMS: atom_id res chain seq x y z
N MET A 1 19.80 1.91 -18.79
CA MET A 1 19.17 3.25 -18.75
C MET A 1 18.28 3.46 -17.51
N ALA A 2 17.52 2.45 -17.04
CA ALA A 2 16.68 2.60 -15.84
C ALA A 2 17.49 2.78 -14.54
N GLU A 3 18.58 2.03 -14.33
CA GLU A 3 19.43 2.13 -13.13
C GLU A 3 20.08 3.52 -12.98
N GLN A 4 20.63 4.08 -14.06
CA GLN A 4 21.22 5.44 -14.04
C GLN A 4 20.20 6.53 -13.69
N LYS A 5 18.93 6.34 -14.07
CA LYS A 5 17.84 7.27 -13.73
C LYS A 5 17.47 7.18 -12.24
N THR A 6 17.50 5.98 -11.66
CA THR A 6 17.23 5.74 -10.23
C THR A 6 18.34 6.31 -9.34
N GLU A 7 19.62 6.07 -9.67
CA GLU A 7 20.75 6.62 -8.91
C GLU A 7 20.77 8.15 -8.91
N THR A 8 20.49 8.77 -10.07
CA THR A 8 20.37 10.23 -10.16
C THR A 8 19.21 10.75 -9.30
N GLY A 9 18.06 10.06 -9.31
CA GLY A 9 16.90 10.45 -8.51
C GLY A 9 17.12 10.37 -6.99
N ILE A 10 17.85 9.37 -6.50
CA ILE A 10 18.17 9.24 -5.06
C ILE A 10 19.10 10.36 -4.61
N ARG A 11 20.10 10.70 -5.42
CA ARG A 11 21.02 11.81 -5.12
C ARG A 11 20.27 13.14 -5.01
N ASP A 12 19.40 13.44 -5.96
CA ASP A 12 18.59 14.66 -5.98
C ASP A 12 17.64 14.72 -4.78
N LEU A 13 17.02 13.59 -4.41
CA LEU A 13 16.16 13.50 -3.23
C LEU A 13 16.93 13.80 -1.95
N ARG A 14 18.13 13.23 -1.80
CA ARG A 14 18.99 13.44 -0.62
C ARG A 14 19.33 14.92 -0.44
N GLU A 15 19.70 15.62 -1.51
CA GLU A 15 20.03 17.05 -1.46
C GLU A 15 18.81 17.89 -1.04
N LYS A 16 17.61 17.57 -1.56
CA LYS A 16 16.36 18.24 -1.18
C LYS A 16 15.98 17.97 0.28
N LEU A 17 16.16 16.74 0.77
CA LEU A 17 15.88 16.37 2.16
C LEU A 17 16.82 17.08 3.14
N TRP A 18 18.09 17.26 2.78
CA TRP A 18 19.09 17.89 3.65
C TRP A 18 18.74 19.34 4.02
N GLY A 19 18.08 20.07 3.13
CA GLY A 19 17.63 21.45 3.36
C GLY A 19 16.19 21.58 3.85
N ALA A 20 15.43 20.49 3.91
CA ALA A 20 14.03 20.53 4.30
C ALA A 20 13.89 20.71 5.82
N ARG A 21 13.03 21.64 6.23
CA ARG A 21 12.69 21.83 7.66
C ARG A 21 11.55 20.91 8.10
N ASP A 22 10.61 20.66 7.18
CA ASP A 22 9.41 19.87 7.43
C ASP A 22 9.22 18.91 6.26
N VAL A 23 9.06 17.61 6.57
CA VAL A 23 8.92 16.54 5.57
C VAL A 23 7.67 15.74 5.89
N ALA A 24 6.82 15.57 4.88
CA ALA A 24 5.70 14.64 4.91
C ALA A 24 5.95 13.50 3.93
N VAL A 25 5.62 12.27 4.33
CA VAL A 25 5.73 11.07 3.49
C VAL A 25 4.34 10.51 3.28
N LEU A 26 3.92 10.43 2.01
CA LEU A 26 2.70 9.73 1.62
C LEU A 26 3.08 8.30 1.23
N THR A 27 2.54 7.33 1.95
CA THR A 27 2.75 5.90 1.68
C THR A 27 1.44 5.22 1.29
N GLY A 28 1.56 4.04 0.69
CA GLY A 28 0.43 3.15 0.41
C GLY A 28 0.82 1.70 0.70
N ALA A 29 -0.07 0.76 0.41
CA ALA A 29 0.12 -0.67 0.72
C ALA A 29 1.43 -1.27 0.18
N GLY A 30 2.01 -0.69 -0.88
CA GLY A 30 3.29 -1.12 -1.45
C GLY A 30 4.45 -1.11 -0.46
N ILE A 31 4.46 -0.20 0.53
CA ILE A 31 5.53 -0.16 1.55
C ILE A 31 5.55 -1.43 2.42
N SER A 32 4.41 -2.12 2.54
CA SER A 32 4.25 -3.33 3.36
C SER A 32 4.53 -4.62 2.57
N ALA A 33 4.67 -4.53 1.24
CA ALA A 33 4.87 -5.70 0.37
C ALA A 33 6.16 -6.46 0.73
N GLU A 34 7.26 -5.75 0.98
CA GLU A 34 8.55 -6.33 1.38
C GLU A 34 8.50 -6.95 2.79
N SER A 35 7.46 -6.65 3.58
CA SER A 35 7.19 -7.30 4.87
C SER A 35 6.26 -8.53 4.74
N GLY A 36 5.93 -8.95 3.52
CA GLY A 36 5.05 -10.09 3.26
C GLY A 36 3.57 -9.79 3.42
N VAL A 37 3.17 -8.52 3.55
CA VAL A 37 1.75 -8.12 3.59
C VAL A 37 1.24 -7.96 2.15
N PRO A 38 0.23 -8.73 1.71
CA PRO A 38 -0.38 -8.56 0.40
C PRO A 38 -0.88 -7.14 0.17
N THR A 39 -0.61 -6.60 -1.02
CA THR A 39 -1.16 -5.30 -1.42
C THR A 39 -2.52 -5.49 -2.10
N PHE A 40 -3.29 -4.41 -2.28
CA PHE A 40 -4.60 -4.48 -2.92
C PHE A 40 -4.56 -4.42 -4.46
N ARG A 41 -3.37 -4.39 -5.08
CA ARG A 41 -3.18 -4.30 -6.54
C ARG A 41 -2.09 -5.28 -7.00
N GLY A 42 -2.20 -5.80 -8.23
CA GLY A 42 -1.20 -6.72 -8.81
C GLY A 42 -1.47 -8.20 -8.52
N GLU A 43 -0.49 -9.05 -8.81
CA GLU A 43 -0.58 -10.51 -8.62
C GLU A 43 -0.64 -10.81 -7.11
N GLY A 44 -1.77 -11.35 -6.65
CA GLY A 44 -2.04 -11.52 -5.21
C GLY A 44 -2.83 -10.37 -4.54
N GLY A 45 -3.49 -9.50 -5.32
CA GLY A 45 -4.38 -8.41 -4.86
C GLY A 45 -5.61 -8.83 -4.03
N LEU A 46 -5.64 -10.07 -3.55
CA LEU A 46 -6.69 -10.67 -2.74
C LEU A 46 -6.18 -10.81 -1.31
N TRP A 47 -6.95 -10.29 -0.37
CA TRP A 47 -6.76 -10.59 1.05
C TRP A 47 -7.69 -11.73 1.42
N LYS A 48 -7.13 -12.86 1.87
CA LYS A 48 -7.86 -14.11 2.15
C LYS A 48 -8.81 -14.51 1.02
N GLN A 49 -8.34 -14.43 -0.23
CA GLN A 49 -9.10 -14.74 -1.45
C GLN A 49 -10.20 -13.73 -1.83
N PHE A 50 -10.38 -12.65 -1.07
CA PHE A 50 -11.34 -11.57 -1.39
C PHE A 50 -10.63 -10.29 -1.83
N ARG A 51 -11.26 -9.53 -2.73
CA ARG A 51 -10.82 -8.15 -2.97
C ARG A 51 -11.29 -7.29 -1.80
N ALA A 52 -10.38 -6.54 -1.20
CA ALA A 52 -10.72 -5.67 -0.07
C ALA A 52 -11.84 -4.68 -0.39
N VAL A 53 -11.89 -4.18 -1.63
CA VAL A 53 -12.94 -3.25 -2.10
C VAL A 53 -14.35 -3.83 -2.08
N ASP A 54 -14.50 -5.15 -2.05
CA ASP A 54 -15.81 -5.81 -2.03
C ASP A 54 -16.36 -5.98 -0.61
N LEU A 55 -15.50 -5.98 0.41
CA LEU A 55 -15.85 -6.28 1.80
C LEU A 55 -15.63 -5.11 2.77
N ALA A 56 -14.73 -4.19 2.46
CA ALA A 56 -14.47 -2.99 3.25
C ALA A 56 -15.47 -1.86 2.92
N THR A 57 -16.77 -2.17 2.83
CA THR A 57 -17.84 -1.18 2.62
C THR A 57 -18.97 -1.31 3.64
N PRO A 58 -19.69 -0.21 3.97
CA PRO A 58 -20.84 -0.27 4.87
C PRO A 58 -21.94 -1.22 4.40
N GLU A 59 -22.15 -1.32 3.09
CA GLU A 59 -23.17 -2.17 2.47
C GLU A 59 -22.82 -3.65 2.60
N ALA A 60 -21.53 -3.99 2.43
CA ALA A 60 -21.06 -5.36 2.63
C ALA A 60 -21.23 -5.78 4.09
N PHE A 61 -20.88 -4.90 5.04
CA PHE A 61 -21.07 -5.17 6.47
C PHE A 61 -22.54 -5.28 6.86
N SER A 62 -23.42 -4.46 6.26
CA SER A 62 -24.87 -4.54 6.50
C SER A 62 -25.48 -5.81 5.94
N ARG A 63 -24.93 -6.34 4.84
CA ARG A 63 -25.39 -7.58 4.18
C ARG A 63 -24.93 -8.83 4.91
N ASP A 64 -23.66 -8.91 5.26
CA ASP A 64 -23.07 -10.06 5.96
C ASP A 64 -21.93 -9.60 6.90
N PRO A 65 -22.25 -9.20 8.14
CA PRO A 65 -21.24 -8.72 9.07
C PRO A 65 -20.29 -9.84 9.50
N LYS A 66 -20.73 -11.11 9.48
CA LYS A 66 -19.89 -12.25 9.87
C LYS A 66 -18.78 -12.46 8.85
N LEU A 67 -19.11 -12.46 7.56
CA LEU A 67 -18.12 -12.56 6.48
C LEU A 67 -17.12 -11.40 6.52
N VAL A 68 -17.59 -10.17 6.77
CA VAL A 68 -16.68 -9.01 6.91
C VAL A 68 -15.77 -9.16 8.12
N TRP A 69 -16.26 -9.68 9.26
CA TRP A 69 -15.39 -9.98 10.40
C TRP A 69 -14.36 -11.07 10.09
N GLU A 70 -14.74 -12.15 9.40
CA GLU A 70 -13.81 -13.21 8.98
C GLU A 70 -12.72 -12.68 8.02
N PHE A 71 -13.06 -11.71 7.17
CA PHE A 71 -12.07 -11.03 6.33
C PHE A 71 -10.98 -10.35 7.17
N TYR A 72 -11.33 -9.73 8.30
CA TYR A 72 -10.38 -9.05 9.20
C TYR A 72 -9.70 -9.96 10.24
N ASN A 73 -10.26 -11.12 10.59
CA ASN A 73 -9.73 -12.07 11.59
C ASN A 73 -8.76 -13.10 11.00
#